data_AF-A0A8J6I9I0-F1
#
_entry.id   AF-A0A8J6I9I0-F1
#
_cell.length_a   1.000
_cell.length_b   1.000
_cell.length_c   1.000
_cell.angle_alpha   90.00
_cell.angle_beta   90.00
_cell.angle_gamma   90.00
#
_symmetry.space_group_name_H-M   'P 1'
#
loop_
_entity.id
_entity.type
_entity.pdbx_description
1 polymer ?
#
loop_
_entity_poly.entity_id
_entity_poly.type
_entity_poly.pdbx_seq_one_letter_code
_entity_poly.pdbx_strand_id
1 'polypeptide(L)' 'MKFRQLRIAGFKSFVDPVDIRIEPGLTGVVGPNGCGKSNLFESVRWVMGATSAKALRGAG' A
#
# COMPACT_ATOMS: atom_id res chain seq x y z
N MET A 1 -12.82 -9.94 -6.37
CA MET A 1 -11.42 -10.18 -5.97
C MET A 1 -11.33 -10.03 -4.45
N LYS A 2 -10.77 -11.00 -3.71
CA LYS A 2 -10.56 -10.90 -2.25
C LYS A 2 -9.07 -11.07 -1.96
N PHE A 3 -8.45 -10.04 -1.41
CA PHE A 3 -7.07 -10.12 -0.94
C PHE A 3 -7.04 -10.81 0.42
N ARG A 4 -6.15 -11.80 0.59
CA ARG A 4 -5.91 -12.48 1.88
C ARG A 4 -4.64 -11.97 2.57
N GLN A 5 -3.66 -11.62 1.76
CA GLN A 5 -2.36 -11.12 2.20
C GLN A 5 -1.83 -10.13 1.18
N LEU A 6 -1.12 -9.12 1.68
CA LEU A 6 -0.35 -8.17 0.90
C LEU A 6 1.08 -8.17 1.44
N ARG A 7 2.04 -8.55 0.58
CA ARG A 7 3.46 -8.40 0.86
C ARG A 7 3.98 -7.18 0.12
N ILE A 8 4.67 -6.29 0.81
CA ILE A 8 5.23 -5.06 0.25
C ILE A 8 6.72 -5.05 0.56
N ALA A 9 7.56 -4.85 -0.45
CA ALA A 9 9.01 -4.70 -0.31
C ALA A 9 9.52 -3.71 -1.35
N GLY A 10 10.48 -2.86 -0.98
CA GLY A 10 11.09 -1.87 -1.86
C GLY A 10 10.11 -0.81 -2.42
N PHE A 11 8.96 -0.58 -1.79
CA PHE A 11 7.93 0.34 -2.29
C PHE A 11 7.86 1.61 -1.42
N LYS A 12 8.38 2.72 -1.93
CA LYS A 12 8.42 4.02 -1.23
C LYS A 12 9.00 3.89 0.18
N SER A 13 8.19 4.12 1.21
CA SER A 13 8.61 4.03 2.62
C SER A 13 8.78 2.60 3.13
N PHE A 14 8.36 1.58 2.38
CA PHE A 14 8.53 0.17 2.74
C PHE A 14 9.84 -0.36 2.16
N VAL A 15 10.95 0.01 2.80
CA VAL A 15 12.29 -0.48 2.41
C VAL A 15 12.40 -1.97 2.71
N ASP A 16 12.13 -2.34 3.96
CA ASP A 16 12.10 -3.73 4.39
C ASP A 16 10.77 -4.42 4.02
N PRO A 17 10.78 -5.75 3.80
CA PRO A 17 9.57 -6.51 3.53
C PRO A 17 8.58 -6.45 4.69
N VAL A 18 7.31 -6.16 4.37
CA VAL A 18 6.21 -6.17 5.33
C VAL A 18 5.09 -7.07 4.81
N ASP A 19 4.61 -7.97 5.66
CA ASP A 19 3.46 -8.82 5.42
C ASP A 19 2.22 -8.31 6.16
N ILE A 20 1.15 -8.04 5.42
CA ILE A 20 -0.11 -7.54 5.95
C ILE A 20 -1.18 -8.59 5.66
N ARG A 21 -1.76 -9.14 6.72
CA ARG A 21 -2.90 -10.06 6.64
C ARG A 21 -4.19 -9.27 6.58
N ILE A 22 -5.05 -9.60 5.61
CA ILE A 22 -6.36 -9.00 5.47
C ILE A 22 -7.37 -10.06 5.89
N GLU A 23 -7.87 -9.89 7.11
CA GLU A 23 -8.84 -10.81 7.72
C GLU A 23 -10.27 -10.46 7.26
N PRO A 24 -11.22 -11.42 7.35
CA PRO A 24 -12.61 -11.16 7.00
C PRO A 24 -13.21 -9.99 7.80
N GLY A 25 -14.02 -9.16 7.12
CA GLY A 25 -14.66 -8.01 7.74
C GLY A 25 -14.00 -6.69 7.34
N LEU A 26 -13.78 -5.81 8.32
CA LEU A 26 -13.22 -4.47 8.14
C LEU A 26 -11.81 -4.38 8.71
N THR A 27 -10.82 -4.11 7.86
CA THR A 27 -9.43 -3.86 8.28
C THR A 27 -9.15 -2.36 8.28
N GLY A 28 -8.80 -1.79 9.43
CA GLY A 28 -8.40 -0.39 9.57
C GLY A 28 -6.89 -0.21 9.55
N VAL A 29 -6.39 0.84 8.89
CA VAL A 29 -4.96 1.19 8.83
C VAL A 29 -4.75 2.51 9.56
N VAL A 30 -3.97 2.51 10.64
CA VAL A 30 -3.74 3.69 11.51
C VAL A 30 -2.25 3.88 11.82
N GLY A 31 -1.90 5.06 12.36
CA GLY A 31 -0.52 5.43 12.70
C GLY A 31 -0.21 6.92 12.47
N PRO A 32 0.96 7.42 12.89
CA PRO A 32 1.35 8.83 12.78
C PRO A 32 1.40 9.37 11.34
N ASN A 33 1.28 10.69 11.15
CA ASN A 33 1.46 11.29 9.83
C ASN A 33 2.88 11.05 9.30
N GLY A 34 3.00 10.74 8.01
CA GLY A 34 4.28 10.40 7.39
C GLY A 34 4.74 8.94 7.53
N CYS A 35 4.11 8.10 8.36
CA CYS A 35 4.58 6.72 8.58
C CYS A 35 4.32 5.72 7.43
N GLY A 36 3.84 6.17 6.27
CA GLY A 36 3.64 5.30 5.10
C GLY A 36 2.24 4.70 4.92
N LYS A 37 1.26 5.05 5.76
CA LYS A 37 -0.15 4.56 5.61
C LYS A 37 -0.72 4.75 4.20
N SER A 38 -0.52 5.91 3.60
CA SER A 38 -1.02 6.17 2.24
C SER A 38 -0.22 5.40 1.18
N ASN A 39 1.05 5.07 1.43
CA ASN A 39 1.88 4.27 0.53
C ASN A 39 1.37 2.82 0.47
N LEU A 40 0.78 2.30 1.56
CA LEU A 40 0.12 1.00 1.57
C LEU A 40 -1.03 0.95 0.55
N PHE A 41 -1.89 1.96 0.54
CA PHE A 41 -2.98 2.03 -0.44
C PHE A 41 -2.48 2.25 -1.87
N GLU A 42 -1.37 2.94 -2.05
CA GLU A 42 -0.76 3.11 -3.37
C GLU A 42 -0.12 1.85 -3.91
N SER A 43 0.49 1.00 -3.07
CA SER A 43 1.04 -0.28 -3.54
C SER A 43 -0.07 -1.16 -4.11
N VAL A 44 -1.25 -1.16 -3.45
CA VAL A 44 -2.46 -1.84 -3.95
C VAL A 44 -2.91 -1.26 -5.28
N ARG A 45 -2.99 0.07 -5.41
CA ARG A 45 -3.35 0.72 -6.69
C ARG A 45 -2.35 0.40 -7.79
N TRP A 46 -1.06 0.42 -7.48
CA TRP A 46 0.02 0.13 -8.41
C TRP A 46 -0.08 -1.30 -8.95
N VAL A 47 -0.22 -2.31 -8.08
CA VAL A 47 -0.35 -3.70 -8.52
C VAL A 47 -1.66 -3.98 -9.26
N MET A 48 -2.69 -3.16 -9.03
CA MET A 48 -3.95 -3.18 -9.79
C MET A 48 -3.86 -2.45 -11.15
N GLY A 49 -2.67 -1.98 -11.55
CA GLY A 49 -2.42 -1.38 -12.87
C GLY A 49 -2.56 0.14 -12.92
N ALA A 50 -2.49 0.86 -11.80
CA ALA A 50 -2.42 2.31 -11.83
C ALA A 50 -1.10 2.78 -12.47
N THR A 51 -1.18 3.34 -13.68
CA THR A 51 -0.02 3.80 -14.47
C THR A 51 0.23 5.31 -14.39
N SER A 52 -0.74 6.09 -13.91
CA SER A 52 -0.58 7.54 -13.79
C SER A 52 0.35 7.90 -12.62
N ALA A 53 1.42 8.64 -12.91
CA ALA A 53 2.32 9.19 -11.89
C ALA A 53 1.56 10.02 -10.83
N LYS A 54 0.54 10.78 -11.25
CA LYS A 54 -0.35 11.53 -10.34
C LYS A 54 -1.15 10.60 -9.42
N ALA A 55 -1.63 9.47 -9.93
CA ALA A 55 -2.38 8.48 -9.14
C ALA A 55 -1.52 7.78 -8.08
N LEU A 56 -0.20 7.72 -8.32
CA LEU A 56 0.81 7.21 -7.39
C LEU A 56 1.51 8.33 -6.60
N ARG A 57 0.97 9.55 -6.57
CA ARG A 57 1.59 10.74 -5.93
C ARG A 57 3.08 10.89 -6.28
N GLY A 58 3.47 10.54 -7.50
CA GLY A 58 4.78 10.87 -8.04
C GLY A 58 4.82 12.36 -8.35
N ALA A 59 5.84 13.05 -7.85
CA ALA A 59 6.17 14.36 -8.39
C ALA A 59 6.71 14.14 -9.81
N GLY A 60 6.09 14.81 -10.78
CA GLY A 60 6.70 14.98 -12.11
C GLY A 60 7.88 15.92 -12.02
#